data_AF-A0A954M899-F1
#
_entry.id   AF-A0A954M899-F1
#
_cell.length_a   1.000
_cell.length_b   1.000
_cell.length_c   1.000
_cell.angle_alpha   90.00
_cell.angle_beta   90.00
_cell.angle_gamma   90.00
#
_symmetry.space_group_name_H-M   'P 1'
#
loop_
_entity.id
_entity.type
_entity.pdbx_description
1 polymer ?
#
loop_
_entity_poly.entity_id
_entity_poly.type
_entity_poly.pdbx_seq_one_letter_code
_entity_poly.pdbx_strand_id
1 'polypeptide(L)'
;MSNFLSQSWLIDRRHALRAMGTCISLPFLECMIPLNAAESSASPRRSAFIYLANGVHSLNYQITTPGKDYEISRSLKPLEKHRQVITPVSGLHHPGSLGHHHNCINIFLTGAKIGPSERNTISVDQKMAEVTAQHTRYPSMEIALTGSSLAWTADGVQLPAMRRCSEIFASLFEEPKGGIASQRRALRRKASVLDDNLAEVRRLEQKMGAADKGRL
;
A
#
# COMPACT_ATOMS: atom_id res chain seq x y z
N MET A 1 35.84 -68.18 -1.44
CA MET A 1 34.50 -67.66 -1.78
C MET A 1 34.65 -66.17 -2.05
N SER A 2 34.52 -65.76 -3.31
CA SER A 2 34.80 -64.39 -3.74
C SER A 2 33.53 -63.57 -3.65
N ASN A 3 33.50 -62.57 -2.76
CA ASN A 3 32.37 -61.63 -2.65
C ASN A 3 32.48 -60.59 -3.78
N PHE A 4 31.56 -60.62 -4.74
CA PHE A 4 31.38 -59.55 -5.71
C PHE A 4 30.68 -58.36 -5.05
N LEU A 5 31.37 -57.22 -4.98
CA LEU A 5 30.77 -55.94 -4.59
C LEU A 5 29.99 -55.37 -5.79
N SER A 6 28.66 -55.50 -5.77
CA SER A 6 27.77 -54.85 -6.73
C SER A 6 27.53 -53.40 -6.34
N GLN A 7 27.61 -52.47 -7.29
CA GLN A 7 27.38 -51.03 -7.10
C GLN A 7 25.88 -50.70 -6.90
N SER A 8 25.31 -51.12 -5.78
CA SER A 8 23.89 -50.90 -5.40
C SER A 8 23.49 -49.44 -5.13
N TRP A 9 24.42 -48.51 -5.29
CA TRP A 9 24.32 -47.09 -4.92
C TRP A 9 24.30 -46.15 -6.14
N LEU A 10 24.32 -46.71 -7.36
CA LEU A 10 24.13 -45.95 -8.59
C LEU A 10 22.65 -45.63 -8.79
N ILE A 11 22.28 -44.38 -8.50
CA ILE A 11 20.95 -43.86 -8.82
C ILE A 11 20.87 -43.64 -10.34
N ASP A 12 19.88 -44.29 -10.98
CA ASP A 12 19.62 -44.14 -12.41
C ASP A 12 19.25 -42.68 -12.74
N ARG A 13 19.84 -42.13 -13.82
CA ARG A 13 19.56 -40.78 -14.34
C ARG A 13 18.05 -40.55 -14.52
N ARG A 14 17.30 -41.58 -14.92
CA ARG A 14 15.84 -41.49 -15.05
C ARG A 14 15.13 -41.35 -13.70
N HIS A 15 15.62 -42.00 -12.64
CA HIS A 15 15.12 -41.83 -11.28
C HIS A 15 15.44 -40.44 -10.73
N ALA A 16 16.66 -39.93 -10.96
CA ALA A 16 17.04 -38.58 -10.57
C ALA A 16 16.18 -37.50 -11.27
N LEU A 17 15.94 -37.64 -12.57
CA LEU A 17 15.11 -36.71 -13.35
C LEU A 17 13.62 -36.79 -12.99
N ARG A 18 13.10 -37.98 -12.63
CA ARG A 18 11.72 -38.13 -12.11
C ARG A 18 11.56 -37.48 -10.73
N ALA A 19 12.55 -37.61 -9.85
CA ALA A 19 12.55 -36.99 -8.53
C ALA A 19 12.59 -35.45 -8.60
N MET A 20 13.31 -34.88 -9.57
CA MET A 20 13.29 -33.43 -9.84
C MET A 20 11.91 -32.89 -10.25
N GLY A 21 11.06 -33.69 -10.89
CA GLY A 21 9.70 -33.29 -11.27
C GLY A 21 8.78 -33.03 -10.07
N THR A 22 9.05 -33.69 -8.94
CA THR A 22 8.32 -33.51 -7.67
C THR A 22 8.75 -32.27 -6.89
N CYS A 23 9.88 -31.63 -7.22
CA CYS A 23 10.34 -30.40 -6.55
C CYS A 23 9.57 -29.15 -6.97
N ILE A 24 8.68 -29.22 -7.97
CA ILE A 24 7.89 -28.08 -8.46
C ILE A 24 6.74 -27.71 -7.50
N SER A 25 6.42 -28.54 -6.50
CA SER A 25 5.33 -28.27 -5.56
C SER A 25 5.73 -27.44 -4.32
N LEU A 26 7.02 -27.19 -4.10
CA LEU A 26 7.47 -26.40 -2.95
C LEU A 26 7.56 -24.91 -3.33
N PRO A 27 6.85 -24.01 -2.64
CA PRO A 27 7.04 -22.58 -2.83
C PRO A 27 8.50 -22.21 -2.57
N PHE A 28 9.07 -21.43 -3.49
CA PHE A 28 10.45 -20.97 -3.40
C PHE A 28 10.64 -20.19 -2.09
N LEU A 29 11.46 -20.71 -1.18
CA LEU A 29 11.76 -20.04 0.08
C LEU A 29 12.84 -18.98 -0.16
N GLU A 30 12.74 -17.82 0.48
CA GLU A 30 13.73 -16.73 0.33
C GLU A 30 15.17 -17.19 0.67
N CYS A 31 15.34 -18.22 1.50
CA CYS A 31 16.64 -18.80 1.83
C CYS A 31 17.33 -19.52 0.65
N MET A 32 16.62 -19.77 -0.44
CA MET A 32 17.13 -20.43 -1.66
C MET A 32 17.58 -19.42 -2.73
N ILE A 33 17.50 -18.11 -2.46
CA ILE A 33 18.01 -17.06 -3.35
C ILE A 33 19.54 -16.98 -3.17
N PRO A 34 20.36 -17.28 -4.21
CA PRO A 34 21.81 -17.18 -4.10
C PRO A 34 22.24 -15.74 -3.86
N LEU A 35 23.11 -15.53 -2.86
CA LEU A 35 23.62 -14.21 -2.42
C LEU A 35 24.14 -13.30 -3.54
N ASN A 36 24.59 -13.88 -4.66
CA ASN A 36 25.19 -13.14 -5.79
C ASN A 36 24.34 -13.17 -7.08
N ALA A 37 23.12 -13.72 -7.06
CA ALA A 37 22.31 -13.92 -8.28
C ALA A 37 21.03 -13.07 -8.34
N ALA A 38 20.76 -12.24 -7.33
CA ALA A 38 19.73 -11.22 -7.42
C ALA A 38 20.41 -9.87 -7.64
N GLU A 39 20.27 -9.28 -8.82
CA GLU A 39 20.06 -7.83 -8.83
C GLU A 39 18.92 -7.60 -7.84
N SER A 40 19.25 -7.02 -6.68
CA SER A 40 18.25 -6.67 -5.69
C SER A 40 17.36 -5.62 -6.34
N SER A 41 16.28 -6.07 -6.99
CA SER A 41 15.21 -5.16 -7.38
C SER A 41 14.73 -4.52 -6.10
N ALA A 42 14.97 -3.22 -5.98
CA ALA A 42 14.66 -2.49 -4.77
C ALA A 42 13.17 -2.70 -4.46
N SER A 43 12.89 -3.28 -3.28
CA SER A 43 11.50 -3.52 -2.89
C SER A 43 10.75 -2.18 -2.87
N PRO A 44 9.55 -2.11 -3.47
CA PRO A 44 8.77 -0.88 -3.50
C PRO A 44 8.56 -0.32 -2.09
N ARG A 45 8.90 0.95 -1.89
CA ARG A 45 8.62 1.65 -0.63
C ARG A 45 7.11 1.81 -0.47
N ARG A 46 6.59 1.52 0.71
CA ARG A 46 5.17 1.61 1.06
C ARG A 46 5.02 2.52 2.26
N SER A 47 3.89 3.22 2.31
CA SER A 47 3.55 4.11 3.43
C SER A 47 2.23 3.67 4.03
N ALA A 48 2.09 3.82 5.34
CA ALA A 48 0.86 3.54 6.06
C ALA A 48 0.50 4.76 6.90
N PHE A 49 -0.76 5.18 6.78
CA PHE A 49 -1.31 6.30 7.53
C PHE A 49 -2.35 5.75 8.51
N ILE A 50 -2.09 5.94 9.81
CA ILE A 50 -2.93 5.42 10.87
C ILE A 50 -3.44 6.61 11.68
N TYR A 51 -4.77 6.78 11.70
CA TYR A 51 -5.42 7.78 12.52
C TYR A 51 -5.86 7.16 13.85
N LEU A 52 -5.48 7.81 14.94
CA LEU A 52 -5.97 7.47 16.27
C LEU A 52 -7.21 8.30 16.57
N ALA A 53 -8.37 7.62 16.66
CA ALA A 53 -9.64 8.28 16.87
C ALA A 53 -9.77 8.94 18.25
N ASN A 54 -10.82 9.77 18.39
CA ASN A 54 -11.16 10.42 19.64
C ASN A 54 -11.30 9.40 20.78
N GLY A 55 -10.87 9.79 21.99
CA GLY A 55 -10.85 8.91 23.16
C GLY A 55 -9.46 8.43 23.56
N VAL A 56 -8.43 8.69 22.75
CA VAL A 56 -7.03 8.52 23.17
C VAL A 56 -6.51 9.77 23.89
N HIS A 57 -5.71 9.56 24.93
CA HIS A 57 -4.99 10.66 25.59
C HIS A 57 -3.75 11.04 24.77
N SER A 58 -3.89 12.02 23.87
CA SER A 58 -2.86 12.39 22.90
C SER A 58 -1.53 12.82 23.51
N LEU A 59 -1.53 13.41 24.72
CA LEU A 59 -0.30 13.78 25.43
C LEU A 59 0.60 12.57 25.73
N ASN A 60 0.04 11.36 25.83
CA ASN A 60 0.83 10.14 26.05
C ASN A 60 1.61 9.68 24.80
N TYR A 61 1.40 10.32 23.65
CA TYR A 61 2.14 10.08 22.40
C TYR A 61 3.18 11.16 22.10
N GLN A 62 3.17 12.27 22.86
CA GLN A 62 4.08 13.38 22.62
C GLN A 62 5.48 13.08 23.17
N ILE A 63 6.48 13.41 22.37
CA ILE A 63 7.88 13.45 22.76
C ILE A 63 8.22 14.91 23.05
N THR A 64 8.67 15.20 24.27
CA THR A 64 8.94 16.57 24.74
C THR A 64 10.39 16.98 24.60
N THR A 65 11.31 16.01 24.49
CA THR A 65 12.75 16.26 24.34
C THR A 65 13.21 16.02 22.89
N PRO A 66 13.87 17.00 22.25
CA PRO A 66 14.43 16.81 20.91
C PRO A 66 15.73 16.00 20.96
N GLY A 67 16.14 15.47 19.81
CA GLY A 67 17.41 14.75 19.63
C GLY A 67 17.25 13.24 19.50
N LYS A 68 18.35 12.54 19.20
CA LYS A 68 18.37 11.08 18.99
C LYS A 68 18.04 10.30 20.28
N ASP A 69 18.39 10.88 21.42
CA ASP A 69 18.24 10.27 22.74
C ASP A 69 16.94 10.70 23.44
N TYR A 70 15.91 11.01 22.65
CA TYR A 70 14.59 11.39 23.16
C TYR A 70 14.00 10.32 24.09
N GLU A 71 13.19 10.72 25.07
CA GLU A 71 12.51 9.76 25.94
C GLU A 71 11.23 9.26 25.27
N ILE A 72 11.09 7.95 25.10
CA ILE A 72 9.87 7.38 24.54
C ILE A 72 8.70 7.59 25.51
N SER A 73 7.61 8.11 24.99
CA SER A 73 6.38 8.33 25.75
C SER A 73 5.68 7.02 26.11
N ARG A 74 4.78 7.07 27.11
CA ARG A 74 4.07 5.89 27.62
C ARG A 74 3.39 5.06 26.54
N SER A 75 2.66 5.70 25.61
CA SER A 75 1.94 4.97 24.56
C SER A 75 2.86 4.42 23.47
N LEU A 76 4.05 4.99 23.31
CA LEU A 76 5.04 4.55 22.32
C LEU A 76 6.06 3.55 22.91
N LYS A 77 5.99 3.24 24.22
CA LYS A 77 6.89 2.30 24.91
C LYS A 77 7.06 0.94 24.22
N PRO A 78 6.02 0.32 23.62
CA PRO A 78 6.19 -0.93 22.87
C PRO A 78 7.14 -0.83 21.65
N LEU A 79 7.39 0.38 21.15
CA LEU A 79 8.24 0.66 20.00
C LEU A 79 9.72 0.91 20.37
N GLU A 80 10.08 0.91 21.66
CA GLU A 80 11.46 1.16 22.13
C GLU A 80 12.50 0.26 21.47
N LYS A 81 12.19 -1.02 21.30
CA LYS A 81 13.03 -1.99 20.57
C LYS A 81 13.30 -1.62 19.11
N HIS A 82 12.53 -0.69 18.54
CA HIS A 82 12.64 -0.21 17.16
C HIS A 82 13.10 1.25 17.06
N ARG A 83 13.62 1.84 18.15
CA ARG A 83 14.09 3.24 18.19
C ARG A 83 15.00 3.65 17.04
N GLN A 84 15.88 2.75 16.58
CA GLN A 84 16.83 3.05 15.49
C GLN A 84 16.17 3.28 14.12
N VAL A 85 14.90 2.88 13.95
CA VAL A 85 14.15 2.99 12.70
C VAL A 85 12.87 3.82 12.84
N ILE A 86 12.73 4.55 13.95
CA ILE A 86 11.56 5.39 14.23
C ILE A 86 12.05 6.80 14.56
N THR A 87 11.36 7.79 14.01
CA THR A 87 11.59 9.20 14.33
C THR A 87 10.25 9.83 14.69
N PRO A 88 9.94 9.98 15.98
CA PRO A 88 8.73 10.67 16.40
C PRO A 88 8.82 12.16 16.08
N VAL A 89 7.72 12.74 15.61
CA VAL A 89 7.60 14.17 15.38
C VAL A 89 6.43 14.69 16.22
N SER A 90 6.73 15.63 17.12
CA SER A 90 5.73 16.25 18.02
C SER A 90 5.53 17.73 17.68
N GLY A 91 4.39 18.30 18.08
CA GLY A 91 4.07 19.71 17.84
C GLY A 91 3.41 20.01 16.48
N LEU A 92 3.19 19.00 15.64
CA LEU A 92 2.44 19.16 14.39
C LEU A 92 0.94 19.29 14.66
N HIS A 93 0.31 20.24 13.99
CA HIS A 93 -1.14 20.42 13.99
C HIS A 93 -1.59 21.05 12.68
N HIS A 94 -2.87 20.85 12.34
CA HIS A 94 -3.50 21.52 11.21
C HIS A 94 -3.98 22.90 11.66
N PRO A 95 -3.45 24.00 11.11
CA PRO A 95 -3.77 25.36 11.58
C PRO A 95 -5.25 25.71 11.40
N GLY A 96 -5.91 25.16 10.38
CA GLY A 96 -7.34 25.36 10.10
C GLY A 96 -8.31 24.52 10.94
N SER A 97 -7.83 23.78 11.93
CA SER A 97 -8.61 22.77 12.66
C SER A 97 -8.66 22.98 14.17
N LEU A 98 -7.97 24.00 14.69
CA LEU A 98 -7.92 24.26 16.12
C LEU A 98 -9.34 24.52 16.66
N GLY A 99 -9.71 23.82 17.74
CA GLY A 99 -11.04 23.90 18.34
C GLY A 99 -12.12 22.99 17.73
N HIS A 100 -11.82 22.23 16.68
CA HIS A 100 -12.77 21.33 16.02
C HIS A 100 -12.45 19.85 16.30
N HIS A 101 -13.02 19.26 17.36
CA HIS A 101 -12.63 17.92 17.81
C HIS A 101 -13.24 16.75 17.00
N HIS A 102 -14.47 16.87 16.50
CA HIS A 102 -15.16 15.76 15.84
C HIS A 102 -14.78 15.58 14.36
N ASN A 103 -14.29 16.65 13.73
CA ASN A 103 -14.05 16.68 12.28
C ASN A 103 -12.57 16.52 11.91
N CYS A 104 -11.65 16.43 12.88
CA CYS A 104 -10.20 16.27 12.65
C CYS A 104 -9.87 15.06 11.76
N ILE A 105 -10.64 13.97 11.88
CA ILE A 105 -10.45 12.77 11.04
C ILE A 105 -10.60 13.05 9.55
N ASN A 106 -11.49 13.98 9.18
CA ASN A 106 -11.80 14.29 7.78
C ASN A 106 -10.68 15.06 7.10
N ILE A 107 -9.80 15.71 7.85
CA ILE A 107 -8.71 16.55 7.31
C ILE A 107 -7.32 15.98 7.59
N PHE A 108 -7.24 14.82 8.26
CA PHE A 108 -5.98 14.31 8.78
C PHE A 108 -4.89 14.21 7.70
N LEU A 109 -5.26 13.77 6.50
CA LEU A 109 -4.36 13.61 5.36
C LEU A 109 -4.37 14.76 4.35
N THR A 110 -5.20 15.78 4.53
CA THR A 110 -5.34 16.91 3.59
C THR A 110 -4.91 18.25 4.18
N GLY A 111 -4.98 18.40 5.50
CA GLY A 111 -4.75 19.68 6.17
C GLY A 111 -5.77 20.77 5.79
N ALA A 112 -6.92 20.37 5.23
CA ALA A 112 -7.98 21.31 4.90
C ALA A 112 -8.49 22.04 6.16
N LYS A 113 -9.05 23.23 5.96
CA LYS A 113 -9.73 23.98 7.03
C LYS A 113 -11.00 23.20 7.47
N ILE A 114 -11.50 23.44 8.71
CA ILE A 114 -12.79 22.93 9.23
C ILE A 114 -13.84 24.06 9.43
N GLY A 115 -15.09 23.89 8.93
CA GLY A 115 -16.01 25.00 8.63
C GLY A 115 -17.07 24.75 7.52
N PRO A 116 -17.98 25.72 7.26
CA PRO A 116 -19.25 25.48 6.53
C PRO A 116 -19.15 25.36 5.00
N SER A 117 -18.12 25.94 4.39
CA SER A 117 -17.97 26.04 2.92
C SER A 117 -16.85 25.18 2.39
N GLU A 118 -16.44 24.19 3.16
CA GLU A 118 -15.16 23.55 2.94
C GLU A 118 -15.23 22.33 2.08
N ARG A 119 -14.14 22.16 1.36
CA ARG A 119 -13.89 21.00 0.54
C ARG A 119 -12.49 20.53 0.84
N ASN A 120 -12.39 19.22 1.06
CA ASN A 120 -11.10 18.57 1.00
C ASN A 120 -10.57 18.64 -0.45
N THR A 121 -9.29 18.31 -0.58
CA THR A 121 -8.64 18.13 -1.88
C THR A 121 -7.82 16.84 -1.80
N ILE A 122 -6.85 16.67 -2.70
CA ILE A 122 -5.99 15.49 -2.71
C ILE A 122 -5.34 15.26 -1.34
N SER A 123 -5.50 14.05 -0.81
CA SER A 123 -4.84 13.64 0.42
C SER A 123 -3.40 13.18 0.16
N VAL A 124 -2.53 13.26 1.18
CA VAL A 124 -1.10 12.95 1.05
C VAL A 124 -0.84 11.52 0.57
N ASP A 125 -1.65 10.55 1.00
CA ASP A 125 -1.58 9.15 0.54
C ASP A 125 -1.88 9.03 -0.96
N GLN A 126 -2.89 9.75 -1.46
CA GLN A 126 -3.22 9.78 -2.89
C GLN A 126 -2.13 10.50 -3.70
N LYS A 127 -1.59 11.59 -3.16
CA LYS A 127 -0.46 12.30 -3.79
C LYS A 127 0.79 11.42 -3.87
N MET A 128 1.04 10.59 -2.85
CA MET A 128 2.12 9.60 -2.89
C MET A 128 1.83 8.49 -3.90
N ALA A 129 0.58 8.03 -3.98
CA ALA A 129 0.16 6.99 -4.91
C ALA A 129 0.41 7.38 -6.38
N GLU A 130 0.28 8.65 -6.76
CA GLU A 130 0.63 9.13 -8.12
C GLU A 130 2.06 8.75 -8.54
N VAL A 131 2.99 8.64 -7.58
CA VAL A 131 4.39 8.30 -7.83
C VAL A 131 4.67 6.82 -7.59
N THR A 132 4.10 6.24 -6.51
CA THR A 132 4.44 4.87 -6.08
C THR A 132 3.58 3.79 -6.74
N ALA A 133 2.41 4.13 -7.29
CA ALA A 133 1.45 3.18 -7.84
C ALA A 133 2.03 2.26 -8.92
N GLN A 134 2.93 2.78 -9.76
CA GLN A 134 3.57 2.00 -10.81
C GLN A 134 4.47 0.87 -10.28
N HIS A 135 4.88 0.96 -9.00
CA HIS A 135 5.77 -0.01 -8.36
C HIS A 135 5.03 -0.99 -7.44
N THR A 136 3.76 -0.75 -7.12
CA THR A 136 2.98 -1.58 -6.19
C THR A 136 1.79 -2.24 -6.89
N ARG A 137 1.40 -3.45 -6.44
CA ARG A 137 0.20 -4.14 -6.98
C ARG A 137 -1.08 -3.32 -6.75
N TYR A 138 -1.15 -2.67 -5.59
CA TYR A 138 -2.24 -1.78 -5.19
C TYR A 138 -1.67 -0.36 -5.07
N PRO A 139 -2.25 0.63 -5.79
CA PRO A 139 -1.79 2.00 -5.73
C PRO A 139 -2.09 2.64 -4.36
N SER A 140 -3.25 2.33 -3.82
CA SER A 140 -3.69 2.68 -2.46
C SER A 140 -4.65 1.62 -1.95
N MET A 141 -4.79 1.52 -0.63
CA MET A 141 -5.75 0.67 0.05
C MET A 141 -6.33 1.40 1.26
N GLU A 142 -7.58 1.81 1.14
CA GLU A 142 -8.33 2.50 2.17
C GLU A 142 -8.98 1.48 3.11
N ILE A 143 -8.47 1.37 4.33
CA ILE A 143 -8.99 0.41 5.33
C ILE A 143 -9.56 1.18 6.52
N ALA A 144 -10.77 0.83 6.94
CA ALA A 144 -11.40 1.40 8.13
C ALA A 144 -12.08 0.31 8.96
N LEU A 145 -11.98 0.44 10.29
CA LEU A 145 -12.74 -0.39 11.23
C LEU A 145 -14.19 0.10 11.34
N THR A 146 -14.35 1.42 11.48
CA THR A 146 -15.64 2.13 11.54
C THR A 146 -15.53 3.45 10.79
N GLY A 147 -16.66 4.04 10.40
CA GLY A 147 -16.67 5.32 9.66
C GLY A 147 -16.11 5.22 8.23
N SER A 148 -15.75 6.36 7.66
CA SER A 148 -15.20 6.49 6.29
C SER A 148 -13.68 6.37 6.23
N SER A 149 -13.09 6.33 5.04
CA SER A 149 -11.63 6.33 4.88
C SER A 149 -11.02 7.70 5.23
N LEU A 150 -9.69 7.74 5.37
CA LEU A 150 -8.94 8.98 5.55
C LEU A 150 -8.62 9.68 4.21
N ALA A 151 -8.88 9.02 3.08
CA ALA A 151 -8.35 9.38 1.78
C ALA A 151 -9.34 10.20 0.95
N TRP A 152 -8.81 11.15 0.18
CA TRP A 152 -9.56 12.11 -0.62
C TRP A 152 -8.95 12.27 -2.01
N THR A 153 -9.80 12.27 -3.03
CA THR A 153 -9.39 12.57 -4.40
C THR A 153 -9.02 14.04 -4.57
N ALA A 154 -8.38 14.37 -5.70
CA ALA A 154 -8.07 15.76 -6.05
C ALA A 154 -9.30 16.68 -6.07
N ASP A 155 -10.46 16.15 -6.46
CA ASP A 155 -11.73 16.87 -6.50
C ASP A 155 -12.43 16.97 -5.13
N GLY A 156 -11.79 16.47 -4.07
CA GLY A 156 -12.35 16.52 -2.73
C GLY A 156 -13.43 15.49 -2.46
N VAL A 157 -13.41 14.36 -3.17
CA VAL A 157 -14.32 13.23 -2.93
C VAL A 157 -13.65 12.22 -2.02
N GLN A 158 -14.33 11.82 -0.94
CA GLN A 158 -13.79 10.82 -0.02
C GLN A 158 -13.82 9.43 -0.65
N LEU A 159 -12.71 8.70 -0.54
CA LEU A 159 -12.62 7.35 -1.09
C LEU A 159 -13.34 6.34 -0.18
N PRO A 160 -13.98 5.29 -0.75
CA PRO A 160 -14.65 4.27 0.04
C PRO A 160 -13.64 3.39 0.78
N ALA A 161 -13.94 3.07 2.05
CA ALA A 161 -13.09 2.17 2.84
C ALA A 161 -13.49 0.70 2.70
N MET A 162 -12.50 -0.18 2.60
CA MET A 162 -12.60 -1.62 2.83
C MET A 162 -12.73 -1.89 4.33
N ARG A 163 -13.65 -2.78 4.71
CA ARG A 163 -13.94 -3.09 6.12
C ARG A 163 -13.90 -4.58 6.45
N ARG A 164 -14.06 -5.44 5.45
CA ARG A 164 -14.15 -6.89 5.66
C ARG A 164 -12.75 -7.48 5.59
N CYS A 165 -12.23 -7.96 6.73
CA CYS A 165 -10.89 -8.53 6.81
C CYS A 165 -10.68 -9.68 5.83
N SER A 166 -11.70 -10.51 5.58
CA SER A 166 -11.64 -11.60 4.61
C SER A 166 -11.42 -11.09 3.19
N GLU A 167 -12.08 -10.01 2.78
CA GLU A 167 -11.92 -9.43 1.44
C GLU A 167 -10.57 -8.73 1.29
N ILE A 168 -10.12 -8.02 2.33
CA ILE A 168 -8.79 -7.41 2.39
C ILE A 168 -7.70 -8.49 2.29
N PHE A 169 -7.80 -9.54 3.10
CA PHE A 169 -6.87 -10.67 3.06
C PHE A 169 -6.88 -11.36 1.69
N ALA A 170 -8.06 -11.66 1.15
CA ALA A 170 -8.20 -12.26 -0.17
C ALA A 170 -7.55 -11.40 -1.26
N SER A 171 -7.73 -10.09 -1.22
CA SER A 171 -7.09 -9.18 -2.18
C SER A 171 -5.55 -9.25 -2.12
N LEU A 172 -4.99 -9.32 -0.91
CA LEU A 172 -3.55 -9.30 -0.71
C LEU A 172 -2.89 -10.65 -0.99
N PHE A 173 -3.52 -11.75 -0.56
CA PHE A 173 -2.87 -13.06 -0.44
C PHE A 173 -3.52 -14.17 -1.26
N GLU A 174 -4.81 -14.07 -1.64
CA GLU A 174 -5.44 -15.11 -2.45
C GLU A 174 -5.08 -14.97 -3.93
N GLU A 175 -5.01 -16.12 -4.60
CA GLU A 175 -4.84 -16.16 -6.03
C GLU A 175 -6.12 -15.63 -6.70
N PRO A 176 -6.02 -14.73 -7.71
CA PRO A 176 -7.19 -14.20 -8.39
C PRO A 176 -8.04 -15.33 -8.97
N LYS A 177 -9.37 -15.23 -8.85
CA LYS A 177 -10.29 -16.17 -9.50
C LYS A 177 -9.98 -16.24 -11.02
N GLY A 178 -9.60 -17.41 -11.51
CA GLY A 178 -9.18 -17.63 -12.90
C GLY A 178 -7.68 -17.40 -13.18
N GLY A 179 -6.86 -17.25 -12.14
CA GLY A 179 -5.40 -17.15 -12.21
C GLY A 179 -4.87 -15.76 -12.55
N ILE A 180 -3.57 -15.57 -12.32
CA ILE A 180 -2.84 -14.30 -12.55
C ILE A 180 -3.00 -13.80 -13.99
N ALA A 181 -3.02 -14.71 -14.98
CA ALA A 181 -3.17 -14.36 -16.39
C ALA A 181 -4.53 -13.70 -16.69
N SER A 182 -5.61 -14.18 -16.06
CA SER A 182 -6.95 -13.59 -16.21
C SER A 182 -7.01 -12.19 -15.60
N GLN A 183 -6.44 -12.01 -14.40
CA GLN A 183 -6.37 -10.70 -13.75
C GLN A 183 -5.55 -9.70 -14.58
N ARG A 184 -4.39 -10.10 -15.11
CA ARG A 184 -3.56 -9.24 -15.97
C ARG A 184 -4.29 -8.83 -17.25
N ARG A 185 -5.04 -9.75 -17.88
CA ARG A 185 -5.89 -9.42 -19.05
C ARG A 185 -6.98 -8.43 -18.67
N ALA A 186 -7.66 -8.61 -17.54
CA ALA A 186 -8.70 -7.71 -17.08
C ALA A 186 -8.15 -6.30 -16.78
N LEU A 187 -6.99 -6.20 -16.14
CA LEU A 187 -6.31 -4.92 -15.88
C LEU A 187 -5.89 -4.21 -17.17
N ARG A 188 -5.30 -4.94 -18.13
CA ARG A 188 -4.98 -4.39 -19.46
C ARG A 188 -6.21 -3.90 -20.19
N ARG A 189 -7.33 -4.62 -20.11
CA ARG A 189 -8.59 -4.19 -20.71
C ARG A 189 -9.13 -2.92 -20.06
N LYS A 190 -9.07 -2.81 -18.72
CA LYS A 190 -9.45 -1.59 -17.99
C LYS A 190 -8.58 -0.39 -18.39
N ALA A 191 -7.27 -0.58 -18.50
CA ALA A 191 -6.36 0.46 -18.97
C ALA A 191 -6.72 0.93 -20.39
N SER A 192 -6.94 0.00 -21.32
CA SER A 192 -7.37 0.31 -22.69
C SER A 192 -8.67 1.12 -22.72
N VAL A 193 -9.67 0.77 -21.89
CA VAL A 193 -10.93 1.52 -21.82
C VAL A 193 -10.72 2.94 -21.29
N LEU A 194 -9.82 3.12 -20.32
CA LEU A 194 -9.47 4.45 -19.82
C LEU A 194 -8.73 5.28 -20.87
N ASP A 195 -7.83 4.65 -21.64
CA ASP A 195 -7.11 5.29 -22.74
C ASP A 195 -8.07 5.72 -23.86
N ASP A 196 -9.05 4.87 -24.20
CA ASP A 196 -10.10 5.18 -25.18
C ASP A 196 -10.94 6.37 -24.73
N ASN A 197 -11.36 6.41 -23.45
CA ASN A 197 -12.08 7.54 -22.86
C ASN A 197 -11.23 8.82 -22.87
N LEU A 198 -9.94 8.73 -22.51
CA LEU A 198 -9.00 9.87 -22.56
C LEU A 198 -8.85 10.41 -23.98
N ALA A 199 -8.78 9.54 -24.98
CA ALA A 199 -8.72 9.92 -26.40
C ALA A 199 -10.02 10.58 -26.88
N GLU A 200 -11.17 10.19 -26.32
CA GLU A 200 -12.46 10.82 -26.60
C GLU A 200 -12.57 12.19 -25.95
N VAL A 201 -12.18 12.32 -24.67
CA VAL A 201 -12.12 13.60 -23.95
C VAL A 201 -11.23 14.59 -24.69
N ARG A 202 -10.01 14.18 -25.10
CA ARG A 202 -9.10 15.05 -25.87
C ARG A 202 -9.68 15.49 -27.22
N ARG A 203 -10.40 14.59 -27.92
CA ARG A 203 -11.08 14.95 -29.18
C ARG A 203 -12.22 15.94 -28.94
N LEU A 204 -12.93 15.81 -27.82
CA LEU A 204 -13.97 16.75 -27.42
C LEU A 204 -13.37 18.12 -27.08
N GLU A 205 -12.30 18.17 -26.29
CA GLU A 205 -11.57 19.41 -25.97
C GLU A 205 -11.04 20.14 -27.22
N GLN A 206 -10.66 19.41 -28.27
CA GLN A 206 -10.24 20.01 -29.54
C GLN A 206 -11.40 20.64 -30.33
N LYS A 207 -12.61 20.11 -30.17
CA LYS A 207 -13.82 20.60 -30.86
C LYS A 207 -14.57 21.69 -30.10
N MET A 208 -14.32 21.84 -28.80
CA MET A 208 -14.98 22.83 -27.95
C MET A 208 -14.33 24.23 -28.06
N GLY A 209 -15.17 25.26 -28.09
CA GLY A 209 -14.72 26.66 -28.07
C GLY A 209 -14.16 27.06 -26.69
N ALA A 210 -13.34 28.11 -26.65
CA ALA A 210 -12.66 28.56 -25.43
C ALA A 210 -13.60 28.87 -24.25
N ALA A 211 -14.84 29.29 -24.53
CA ALA A 211 -15.86 29.58 -23.52
C ALA A 211 -16.40 28.33 -22.81
N ASP A 212 -16.40 27.17 -23.47
CA ASP A 212 -16.96 25.93 -22.92
C ASP A 212 -15.93 25.09 -22.16
N LYS A 213 -14.64 25.30 -22.40
CA LYS A 213 -13.53 24.59 -21.72
C LYS A 213 -13.45 24.86 -20.21
N GLY A 214 -13.94 26.01 -19.75
CA GLY A 214 -13.94 26.38 -18.33
C GLY A 214 -15.14 25.84 -17.53
N ARG A 215 -16.05 25.09 -18.17
CA ARG A 215 -17.28 24.57 -17.55
C ARG A 215 -17.26 23.06 -17.28
N LEU A 216 -16.24 22.35 -17.76
CA LEU A 216 -15.93 20.95 -17.44
C LEU A 216 -15.02 20.89 -16.20
#